data_AF-A0A1I2JZ97-F1
#
_entry.id   AF-A0A1I2JZ97-F1
#
_cell.length_a   1.000
_cell.length_b   1.000
_cell.length_c   1.000
_cell.angle_alpha   90.00
_cell.angle_beta   90.00
_cell.angle_gamma   90.00
#
_symmetry.space_group_name_H-M   'P 1'
#
loop_
_entity.id
_entity.type
_entity.pdbx_description
1 polymer ?
#
loop_
_entity_poly.entity_id
_entity_poly.type
_entity_poly.pdbx_seq_one_letter_code
_entity_poly.pdbx_strand_id
1 'polypeptide(L)'
;MEYCLADAKGSGKSGICMLGAKKQKSWLADQLFAQKFGFEVVDTTDNGYELLALSFDGTTPEFTQKAKKEEIESKELTIYYDMQCPYIYQTIEMIKQYCGMNGVPVSFL
;
A
#
# COMPACT_ATOMS: atom_id res chain seq x y z
N MET A 1 1.08 15.80 -9.17
CA MET A 1 -0.35 15.55 -8.87
C MET A 1 -1.24 15.97 -10.03
N GLU A 2 -1.15 17.21 -10.53
CA GLU A 2 -1.98 17.70 -11.66
C GLU A 2 -2.01 16.77 -12.87
N TYR A 3 -0.85 16.29 -13.34
CA TYR A 3 -0.78 15.32 -14.42
C TYR A 3 -1.54 14.01 -14.12
N CYS A 4 -1.39 13.48 -12.90
CA CYS A 4 -2.07 12.25 -12.47
C CYS A 4 -3.60 12.43 -12.44
N LEU A 5 -4.07 13.61 -12.03
CA LEU A 5 -5.49 13.96 -12.07
C LEU A 5 -6.03 14.04 -13.51
N ALA A 6 -5.28 14.68 -14.40
CA ALA A 6 -5.66 14.77 -15.81
C ALA A 6 -5.69 13.38 -16.47
N ASP A 7 -4.68 12.55 -16.20
CA ASP A 7 -4.59 11.19 -16.73
C ASP A 7 -5.71 10.27 -16.21
N ALA A 8 -5.98 10.30 -14.90
CA ALA A 8 -7.07 9.53 -14.31
C ALA A 8 -8.44 9.92 -14.90
N LYS A 9 -8.69 11.22 -15.08
CA LYS A 9 -9.91 11.72 -15.75
C LYS A 9 -9.97 11.32 -17.23
N GLY A 10 -8.87 11.51 -17.96
CA GLY A 10 -8.78 11.15 -19.38
C GLY A 10 -8.95 9.64 -19.62
N SER A 11 -8.55 8.82 -18.65
CA SER A 11 -8.72 7.37 -18.64
C SER A 11 -10.07 6.89 -18.07
N GLY A 12 -10.99 7.80 -17.75
CA GLY A 12 -12.33 7.45 -17.24
C GLY A 12 -12.33 6.74 -15.88
N LYS A 13 -11.33 7.00 -15.02
CA LYS A 13 -11.28 6.45 -13.65
C LYS A 13 -12.30 7.15 -12.76
N SER A 14 -12.78 6.44 -11.74
CA SER A 14 -13.71 6.98 -10.71
C SER A 14 -13.07 7.97 -9.74
N GLY A 15 -11.73 7.99 -9.65
CA GLY A 15 -11.00 8.85 -8.72
C GLY A 15 -9.56 8.40 -8.53
N ILE A 16 -8.90 8.98 -7.54
CA ILE A 16 -7.55 8.60 -7.11
C ILE A 16 -7.59 8.31 -5.61
N CYS A 17 -6.87 7.28 -5.17
CA CYS A 17 -6.68 6.98 -3.76
C CYS A 17 -5.21 6.90 -3.38
N MET A 18 -4.91 7.17 -2.11
CA MET A 18 -3.58 7.13 -1.54
C MET A 18 -3.61 6.55 -0.14
N LEU A 19 -2.54 5.86 0.25
CA LEU A 19 -2.36 5.41 1.63
C LEU A 19 -1.70 6.53 2.45
N GLY A 20 -2.39 6.99 3.49
CA GLY A 20 -1.93 7.96 4.47
C GLY A 20 -1.85 7.36 5.87
N ALA A 21 -1.57 8.21 6.86
CA ALA A 21 -1.55 7.81 8.25
C ALA A 21 -1.78 9.02 9.18
N LYS A 22 -2.57 8.82 10.25
CA LYS A 22 -2.86 9.82 11.29
C LYS A 22 -1.60 10.51 11.80
N LYS A 23 -0.51 9.75 11.93
CA LYS A 23 0.84 10.26 12.19
C LYS A 23 1.70 9.95 10.97
N GLN A 24 2.32 11.00 10.41
CA GLN A 24 3.18 10.87 9.24
C GLN A 24 4.23 9.78 9.42
N LYS A 25 4.29 8.87 8.45
CA LYS A 25 5.32 7.82 8.34
C LYS A 25 6.31 8.24 7.27
N SER A 26 7.61 8.04 7.49
CA SER A 26 8.67 8.52 6.58
C SER A 26 8.65 7.87 5.20
N TRP A 27 7.99 6.72 5.06
CA TRP A 27 7.84 5.97 3.83
C TRP A 27 6.48 6.15 3.13
N LEU A 28 5.58 6.95 3.70
CA LEU A 28 4.32 7.33 3.05
C LEU A 28 4.41 8.75 2.49
N ALA A 29 3.58 9.03 1.50
CA ALA A 29 3.43 10.39 0.97
C ALA A 29 2.97 11.35 2.06
N ASP A 30 3.34 12.64 1.93
CA ASP A 30 2.89 13.68 2.84
C ASP A 30 1.38 13.90 2.69
N GLN A 31 0.64 13.68 3.77
CA GLN A 31 -0.80 13.83 3.78
C GLN A 31 -1.26 15.29 3.63
N LEU A 32 -0.47 16.25 4.11
CA LEU A 32 -0.76 17.68 3.91
C LEU A 32 -0.65 18.06 2.43
N PHE A 33 0.24 17.39 1.69
CA PHE A 33 0.30 17.57 0.24
C PHE A 33 -0.98 17.04 -0.42
N ALA A 34 -1.44 15.83 -0.08
CA ALA A 34 -2.66 15.27 -0.64
C ALA A 34 -3.90 16.14 -0.34
N GLN A 35 -4.05 16.61 0.90
CA GLN A 35 -5.16 17.47 1.31
C GLN A 35 -5.23 18.79 0.52
N LYS A 36 -4.08 19.37 0.13
CA LYS A 36 -4.05 20.58 -0.73
C LYS A 36 -4.70 20.35 -2.11
N PHE A 37 -4.76 19.10 -2.56
CA PHE A 37 -5.42 18.72 -3.82
C PHE A 37 -6.86 18.21 -3.61
N GLY A 38 -7.42 18.36 -2.40
CA GLY A 38 -8.80 17.98 -2.09
C GLY A 38 -9.00 16.52 -1.75
N PHE A 39 -7.94 15.76 -1.44
CA PHE A 39 -8.09 14.40 -0.93
C PHE A 39 -8.70 14.42 0.48
N GLU A 40 -9.65 13.53 0.71
CA GLU A 40 -10.35 13.35 1.98
C GLU A 40 -10.04 11.98 2.57
N VAL A 41 -10.08 11.86 3.90
CA VAL A 41 -10.00 10.56 4.57
C VAL A 41 -11.36 9.88 4.43
N VAL A 42 -11.40 8.74 3.72
CA VAL A 42 -12.63 7.98 3.46
C VAL A 42 -12.72 6.68 4.25
N ASP A 43 -11.59 6.20 4.77
CA ASP A 43 -11.56 5.03 5.66
C ASP A 43 -10.32 5.06 6.56
N THR A 44 -10.35 4.33 7.68
CA THR A 44 -9.23 4.25 8.62
C THR A 44 -9.07 2.83 9.20
N THR A 45 -7.89 2.57 9.75
CA THR A 45 -7.59 1.39 10.58
C THR A 45 -7.34 1.81 12.03
N ASP A 46 -7.41 0.86 12.96
CA ASP A 46 -7.25 1.12 14.39
C ASP A 46 -5.81 1.56 14.74
N ASN A 47 -4.81 1.08 14.01
CA ASN A 47 -3.40 1.46 14.15
C ASN A 47 -3.01 2.70 13.33
N GLY A 48 -4.02 3.44 12.86
CA GLY A 48 -3.85 4.81 12.39
C GLY A 48 -3.38 4.95 10.95
N TYR A 49 -3.53 3.92 10.11
CA TYR A 49 -3.54 4.14 8.65
C TYR A 49 -4.85 4.79 8.22
N GLU A 50 -4.75 5.66 7.23
CA GLU A 50 -5.88 6.37 6.64
C GLU A 50 -5.89 6.12 5.13
N LEU A 51 -7.08 5.87 4.59
CA LEU A 51 -7.29 5.79 3.16
C LEU A 51 -7.78 7.15 2.68
N LEU A 52 -6.96 7.78 1.85
CA LEU A 52 -7.27 9.07 1.26
C LEU A 52 -7.87 8.85 -0.12
N ALA A 53 -8.92 9.59 -0.46
CA ALA A 53 -9.50 9.55 -1.79
C ALA A 53 -9.85 10.96 -2.30
N LEU A 54 -9.67 11.14 -3.59
CA LEU A 54 -10.26 12.21 -4.37
C LEU A 54 -11.17 11.55 -5.40
N SER A 55 -12.45 11.51 -5.10
CA SER A 55 -13.47 10.91 -5.96
C SER A 55 -13.92 11.90 -7.03
N PHE A 56 -14.18 11.40 -8.23
CA PHE A 56 -14.75 12.16 -9.35
C PHE A 56 -16.24 11.89 -9.54
N ASP A 57 -16.73 10.75 -9.08
CA ASP A 57 -18.11 10.27 -9.27
C ASP A 57 -18.86 10.00 -7.94
N GLY A 58 -18.22 10.28 -6.80
CA GLY A 58 -18.77 10.03 -5.46
C GLY A 58 -18.47 8.64 -4.92
N THR A 59 -17.88 7.73 -5.71
CA THR A 59 -17.44 6.42 -5.21
C THR A 59 -16.12 6.55 -4.45
N THR A 60 -15.97 5.77 -3.38
CA THR A 60 -14.78 5.80 -2.52
C THR A 60 -14.31 4.37 -2.23
N PRO A 61 -12.99 4.14 -2.18
CA PRO A 61 -12.46 2.85 -1.76
C PRO A 61 -12.60 2.67 -0.24
N GLU A 62 -12.55 1.43 0.21
CA GLU A 62 -12.49 1.07 1.63
C GLU A 62 -11.40 0.02 1.86
N PHE A 63 -10.85 0.00 3.07
CA PHE A 63 -10.00 -1.10 3.50
C PHE A 63 -10.83 -2.37 3.62
N THR A 64 -10.26 -3.49 3.17
CA THR A 64 -10.86 -4.79 3.42
C THR A 64 -10.96 -5.06 4.92
N GLN A 65 -11.94 -5.86 5.34
CA GLN A 65 -12.08 -6.26 6.74
C GLN A 65 -10.82 -6.95 7.29
N LYS A 66 -10.06 -7.65 6.44
CA LYS A 66 -8.77 -8.25 6.83
C LYS A 66 -7.73 -7.18 7.16
N ALA A 67 -7.62 -6.14 6.32
CA ALA A 67 -6.70 -5.04 6.56
C ALA A 67 -7.06 -4.27 7.85
N LYS A 68 -8.35 -4.11 8.16
CA LYS A 68 -8.82 -3.47 9.40
C LYS A 68 -8.53 -4.29 10.67
N LYS A 69 -8.50 -5.63 10.55
CA LYS A 69 -8.10 -6.51 11.66
C LYS A 69 -6.60 -6.50 11.93
N GLU A 70 -5.80 -6.06 10.95
CA GLU A 70 -4.34 -5.98 11.05
C GLU A 70 -3.66 -7.32 11.37
N GLU A 71 -4.29 -8.41 10.93
CA GLU A 71 -3.81 -9.76 11.15
C GLU A 71 -3.42 -10.43 9.84
N ILE A 72 -2.30 -11.15 9.88
CA ILE A 72 -1.89 -12.08 8.83
C ILE A 72 -2.26 -13.51 9.24
N GLU A 73 -2.78 -14.27 8.26
CA GLU A 73 -3.22 -15.66 8.44
C GLU A 73 -2.03 -16.58 8.72
N SER A 74 -0.98 -16.47 7.89
CA SER A 74 0.25 -17.22 8.11
C SER A 74 1.11 -16.57 9.18
N LYS A 75 1.61 -17.40 10.11
CA LYS A 75 2.60 -16.99 11.12
C LYS A 75 4.02 -17.34 10.71
N GLU A 76 4.20 -17.99 9.56
CA GLU A 76 5.52 -18.22 8.99
C GLU A 76 6.03 -16.95 8.31
N LEU A 77 7.34 -16.85 8.09
CA LEU A 77 7.91 -15.74 7.35
C LEU A 77 7.33 -15.74 5.92
N THR A 78 6.53 -14.74 5.59
CA THR A 78 5.93 -14.61 4.26
C THR A 78 6.46 -13.34 3.59
N ILE A 79 7.07 -13.48 2.43
CA ILE A 79 7.67 -12.38 1.67
C ILE A 79 6.88 -12.20 0.39
N TYR A 80 6.17 -11.07 0.30
CA TYR A 80 5.49 -10.63 -0.91
C TYR A 80 6.47 -9.78 -1.73
N TYR A 81 6.66 -10.12 -3.00
CA TYR A 81 7.54 -9.37 -3.88
C TYR A 81 7.04 -9.35 -5.32
N ASP A 82 7.47 -8.35 -6.06
CA ASP A 82 7.28 -8.30 -7.50
C ASP A 82 8.61 -7.97 -8.20
N MET A 83 8.62 -8.06 -9.52
CA MET A 83 9.81 -7.79 -10.34
C MET A 83 9.89 -6.31 -10.77
N GLN A 84 9.29 -5.37 -10.02
CA GLN A 84 9.38 -3.94 -10.32
C GLN A 84 10.79 -3.36 -10.09
N CYS A 85 11.61 -4.03 -9.29
CA CYS A 85 12.99 -3.64 -9.02
C CYS A 85 13.96 -4.73 -9.50
N PRO A 86 14.96 -4.43 -10.35
CA PRO A 86 15.92 -5.44 -10.84
C PRO A 86 16.74 -6.08 -9.71
N TYR A 87 16.89 -5.38 -8.57
CA TYR A 87 17.64 -5.87 -7.42
C TYR A 87 16.89 -6.92 -6.58
N ILE A 88 15.57 -7.04 -6.74
CA ILE A 88 14.76 -7.94 -5.90
C ILE A 88 15.18 -9.40 -6.06
N TYR A 89 15.56 -9.80 -7.28
CA TYR A 89 15.93 -11.19 -7.58
C TYR A 89 17.11 -11.64 -6.71
N GLN A 90 18.17 -10.81 -6.63
CA GLN A 90 19.35 -11.13 -5.83
C GLN A 90 19.01 -11.23 -4.34
N THR A 91 18.16 -10.31 -3.84
CA THR A 91 17.71 -10.33 -2.45
C THR A 91 16.90 -11.58 -2.13
N ILE A 92 15.97 -11.97 -3.00
CA ILE A 92 15.14 -13.17 -2.82
C ILE A 92 16.00 -14.44 -2.78
N GLU A 93 16.97 -14.58 -3.69
CA GLU A 93 17.86 -15.73 -3.70
C GLU A 93 18.74 -15.81 -2.44
N MET A 94 19.25 -14.68 -1.96
CA MET A 94 19.99 -14.62 -0.69
C MET A 94 19.12 -15.06 0.50
N ILE A 95 17.86 -14.61 0.55
CA ILE A 95 16.93 -15.00 1.64
C ILE A 95 16.59 -16.49 1.56
N LYS A 96 16.34 -17.03 0.36
CA LYS A 96 16.10 -18.47 0.17
C LYS A 96 17.25 -19.32 0.70
N GLN A 97 18.49 -18.95 0.36
CA GLN A 97 19.68 -19.64 0.84
C GLN A 97 19.79 -19.59 2.37
N TYR A 98 19.62 -18.40 2.95
CA TYR A 98 19.68 -18.21 4.39
C TYR A 98 18.61 -19.04 5.13
N CYS A 99 17.35 -18.96 4.69
CA CYS A 99 16.26 -19.71 5.30
C CYS A 99 16.46 -21.22 5.17
N GLY A 100 16.92 -21.70 4.01
CA GLY A 100 17.26 -23.11 3.79
C GLY A 100 18.38 -23.61 4.70
N MET A 101 19.45 -22.83 4.87
CA MET A 101 20.58 -23.18 5.75
C MET A 101 20.20 -23.20 7.23
N ASN A 102 19.27 -22.35 7.65
CA ASN A 102 18.88 -22.19 9.06
C ASN A 102 17.57 -22.90 9.42
N GLY A 103 16.95 -23.62 8.47
CA GLY A 103 15.67 -24.31 8.70
C GLY A 103 14.53 -23.36 9.06
N VAL A 104 14.56 -22.12 8.57
CA VAL A 104 13.49 -21.12 8.79
C VAL A 104 12.38 -21.35 7.76
N PRO A 105 11.16 -21.73 8.16
CA PRO A 105 10.03 -21.83 7.23
C PRO A 105 9.74 -20.47 6.60
N VAL A 106 9.73 -20.43 5.27
CA VAL A 106 9.51 -19.21 4.50
C VAL A 106 8.66 -19.49 3.27
N SER A 107 7.71 -18.59 3.01
CA SER A 107 6.89 -18.55 1.80
C SER A 107 7.19 -17.30 1.00
N PHE A 108 7.32 -17.44 -0.31
CA PHE A 108 7.55 -16.35 -1.26
C PHE A 108 6.32 -16.25 -2.16
N LEU A 109 5.67 -15.09 -2.17
CA LEU A 109 4.41 -14.82 -2.88
C LEU A 109 4.56 -13.64 -3.85
#